data_AF-W2JPZ9-F1
#
_entry.id   AF-W2JPZ9-F1
#
_cell.length_a   1.000
_cell.length_b   1.000
_cell.length_c   1.000
_cell.angle_alpha   90.00
_cell.angle_beta   90.00
_cell.angle_gamma   90.00
#
_symmetry.space_group_name_H-M   'P 1'
#
loop_
_entity.id
_entity.type
_entity.pdbx_description
1 polymer ?
#
loop_
_entity_poly.entity_id
_entity_poly.type
_entity_poly.pdbx_seq_one_letter_code
_entity_poly.pdbx_strand_id
1 'polypeptide(L)'
;MPFMDMFEQESGQLLIDRRRHAAPLELLRFFTFHRPNPFVQLKLVWGDKDLFRLAWLKLDVPFFMVQSPPAVAGKAINGSLCGMTMVQYDAQGEVLFLHRNSNKLTGGRIRSPANEKLKATRKEHKTEMSQLNEESSPRSKYQIETYHVDEISKDQICYYIDFSEHFYAQEIANLSFSELKTHLRRFAMDTGQLHQAKVDAIAQAQQQHRKPFRLQGVGN
;
A
#
# COMPACT_ATOMS: atom_id res chain seq x y z
N MET A 1 25.08 19.94 5.18
CA MET A 1 25.08 18.62 5.81
C MET A 1 26.16 17.81 5.11
N PRO A 2 27.01 17.07 5.83
CA PRO A 2 27.94 16.13 5.21
C PRO A 2 27.16 15.04 4.46
N PHE A 3 27.80 14.39 3.49
CA PHE A 3 27.26 13.20 2.86
C PHE A 3 27.09 12.08 3.92
N MET A 4 25.96 11.37 3.86
CA MET A 4 25.73 10.16 4.66
C MET A 4 25.37 9.01 3.75
N ASP A 5 26.14 7.94 3.85
CA ASP A 5 25.91 6.71 3.10
C ASP A 5 24.83 5.87 3.77
N MET A 6 23.58 6.19 3.45
CA MET A 6 22.40 5.48 3.97
C MET A 6 21.27 5.53 2.94
N PHE A 7 20.37 4.55 2.97
CA PHE A 7 19.22 4.48 2.06
C PHE A 7 18.32 5.73 2.12
N GLU A 8 17.69 6.02 0.99
CA GLU A 8 16.55 6.93 0.96
C GLU A 8 15.40 6.28 1.74
N GLN A 9 14.70 7.05 2.58
CA GLN A 9 13.62 6.52 3.39
C GLN A 9 12.35 6.40 2.53
N GLU A 10 12.07 5.19 2.07
CA GLU A 10 10.77 4.77 1.58
C GLU A 10 10.12 3.87 2.65
N SER A 11 8.91 4.22 3.09
CA SER A 11 8.21 3.46 4.14
C SER A 11 6.70 3.70 4.13
N GLY A 12 5.97 2.67 4.57
CA GLY A 12 4.52 2.68 4.69
C GLY A 12 4.08 3.18 6.07
N GLN A 13 5.00 3.16 7.05
CA GLN A 13 4.79 3.60 8.42
C GLN A 13 6.07 4.20 9.00
N LEU A 14 5.91 5.19 9.88
CA LEU A 14 6.98 5.78 10.68
C LEU A 14 6.48 5.89 12.12
N LEU A 15 7.32 5.55 13.10
CA LEU A 15 7.04 5.74 14.52
C LEU A 15 7.82 6.93 15.04
N ILE A 16 7.12 7.94 15.54
CA ILE A 16 7.73 9.20 16.00
C ILE A 16 7.21 9.55 17.39
N ASP A 17 8.14 9.75 18.32
CA ASP A 17 7.82 10.37 19.60
C ASP A 17 7.69 11.89 19.42
N ARG A 18 6.45 12.36 19.32
CA ARG A 18 6.14 13.77 19.09
C ARG A 18 6.57 14.70 20.22
N ARG A 19 6.69 14.19 21.46
CA ARG A 19 7.08 15.01 22.62
C ARG A 19 8.58 15.25 22.62
N ARG A 20 9.37 14.23 22.25
CA ARG A 20 10.83 14.34 22.18
C ARG A 20 11.34 14.97 20.89
N HIS A 21 10.54 14.97 19.82
CA HIS A 21 10.98 15.39 18.49
C HIS A 21 10.21 16.57 17.91
N ALA A 22 9.83 17.55 18.73
CA ALA A 22 9.11 18.73 18.27
C ALA A 22 9.91 19.54 17.22
N ALA A 23 11.21 19.77 17.46
CA ALA A 23 12.06 20.56 16.56
C ALA A 23 12.24 19.92 15.17
N PRO A 24 12.58 18.62 15.04
CA PRO A 24 12.59 17.96 13.74
C PRO A 24 11.24 17.94 13.02
N LEU A 25 10.12 17.85 13.74
CA LEU A 25 8.79 17.92 13.14
C LEU A 25 8.47 19.32 12.57
N GLU A 26 8.91 20.40 13.24
CA GLU A 26 8.78 21.76 12.69
C GLU A 26 9.68 21.97 11.46
N LEU A 27 10.90 21.42 11.46
CA LEU A 27 11.76 21.47 10.29
C LEU A 27 11.19 20.67 9.11
N LEU A 28 10.65 19.48 9.38
CA LEU A 28 9.92 18.70 8.39
C LEU A 28 8.76 19.52 7.79
N ARG A 29 7.96 20.17 8.64
CA ARG A 29 6.86 21.04 8.20
C ARG A 29 7.38 22.14 7.28
N PHE A 30 8.51 22.75 7.60
CA PHE A 30 9.16 23.72 6.72
C PHE A 30 9.56 23.07 5.38
N PHE A 31 10.24 21.92 5.37
CA PHE A 31 10.61 21.22 4.13
C PHE A 31 9.41 20.87 3.24
N THR A 32 8.26 20.51 3.83
CA THR A 32 7.06 20.15 3.08
C THR A 32 6.33 21.38 2.51
N PHE A 33 6.11 22.39 3.34
CA PHE A 33 5.16 23.46 3.03
C PHE A 33 5.78 24.79 2.61
N HIS A 34 7.09 24.99 2.82
CA HIS A 34 7.75 26.21 2.39
C HIS A 34 7.64 26.39 0.87
N ARG A 35 7.54 27.65 0.44
CA ARG A 35 7.42 28.05 -0.96
C ARG A 35 8.39 29.21 -1.23
N PRO A 36 9.17 29.17 -2.32
CA PRO A 36 9.29 28.07 -3.28
C PRO A 36 9.86 26.79 -2.62
N ASN A 37 9.43 25.61 -3.08
CA ASN A 37 9.91 24.35 -2.53
C ASN A 37 11.06 23.80 -3.39
N PRO A 38 12.33 23.88 -2.93
CA PRO A 38 13.47 23.44 -3.71
C PRO A 38 13.48 21.92 -3.93
N PHE A 39 12.97 21.12 -2.98
CA PHE A 39 12.93 19.66 -3.13
C PHE A 39 12.06 19.23 -4.31
N VAL A 40 10.94 19.91 -4.52
CA VAL A 40 10.04 19.68 -5.66
C VAL A 40 10.64 20.22 -6.96
N GLN A 41 11.15 21.46 -6.93
CA GLN A 41 11.67 22.12 -8.13
C GLN A 41 12.90 21.41 -8.71
N LEU A 42 13.80 20.95 -7.83
CA LEU A 42 15.06 20.31 -8.20
C LEU A 42 14.97 18.77 -8.19
N LYS A 43 13.80 18.19 -7.85
CA LYS A 43 13.56 16.74 -7.77
C LYS A 43 14.60 16.01 -6.89
N LEU A 44 14.86 16.55 -5.70
CA LEU A 44 15.92 16.06 -4.81
C LEU A 44 15.52 14.85 -3.95
N VAL A 45 14.23 14.53 -3.89
CA VAL A 45 13.69 13.40 -3.13
C VAL A 45 12.62 12.70 -3.97
N TRP A 46 12.52 11.38 -3.87
CA TRP A 46 11.50 10.59 -4.58
C TRP A 46 10.18 10.51 -3.81
N GLY A 47 10.22 10.65 -2.48
CA GLY A 47 9.06 10.49 -1.61
C GLY A 47 9.00 11.51 -0.47
N ASP A 48 7.80 11.69 0.08
CA ASP A 48 7.55 12.56 1.23
C ASP A 48 8.23 12.05 2.51
N LYS A 49 8.40 10.72 2.63
CA LYS A 49 9.04 10.07 3.78
C LYS A 49 10.49 10.44 3.93
N ASP A 50 11.18 10.71 2.82
CA ASP A 50 12.59 11.08 2.89
C ASP A 50 12.82 12.46 3.54
N LEU A 51 11.79 13.33 3.53
CA LEU A 51 11.85 14.61 4.23
C LEU A 51 12.00 14.43 5.75
N PHE A 52 11.50 13.33 6.32
CA PHE A 52 11.68 13.02 7.74
C PHE A 52 13.15 12.71 8.03
N ARG A 53 13.76 11.83 7.23
CA ARG A 53 15.18 11.51 7.32
C ARG A 53 16.02 12.77 7.24
N LEU A 54 15.77 13.62 6.24
CA LEU A 54 16.49 14.88 6.07
C LEU A 54 16.35 15.82 7.27
N ALA A 55 15.16 15.91 7.88
CA ALA A 55 14.94 16.78 9.04
C ALA A 55 15.72 16.29 10.28
N TRP A 56 15.77 14.98 10.51
CA TRP A 56 16.56 14.40 11.61
C TRP A 56 18.06 14.54 11.38
N LEU A 57 18.53 14.27 10.16
CA LEU A 57 19.93 14.46 9.78
C LEU A 57 20.37 15.93 9.92
N LYS A 58 19.51 16.87 9.53
CA LYS A 58 19.83 18.31 9.58
C LYS A 58 19.99 18.83 11.00
N LEU A 59 19.26 18.27 11.96
CA LEU A 59 19.30 18.64 13.37
C LEU A 59 20.20 17.74 14.21
N ASP A 60 20.89 16.79 13.58
CA ASP A 60 21.75 15.81 14.26
C ASP A 60 21.01 15.05 15.38
N VAL A 61 19.75 14.69 15.11
CA VAL A 61 18.90 13.98 16.05
C VAL A 61 19.00 12.48 15.76
N PRO A 62 19.29 11.63 16.76
CA PRO A 62 19.41 10.20 16.55
C PRO A 62 18.06 9.58 16.17
N PHE A 63 18.09 8.64 15.23
CA PHE A 63 16.95 7.81 14.86
C PHE A 63 17.41 6.40 14.49
N PHE A 64 16.46 5.48 14.45
CA PHE A 64 16.67 4.14 13.96
C PHE A 64 16.00 3.99 12.59
N MET A 65 16.75 3.47 11.62
CA MET A 65 16.24 3.10 10.30
C MET A 65 16.40 1.58 10.15
N VAL A 66 15.32 0.91 9.76
CA VAL A 66 15.38 -0.50 9.36
C VAL A 66 16.33 -0.61 8.17
N GLN A 67 17.33 -1.50 8.29
CA GLN A 67 18.39 -1.61 7.30
C GLN A 67 17.96 -2.38 6.05
N SER A 68 16.94 -3.23 6.18
CA SER A 68 16.37 -3.96 5.06
C SER A 68 15.57 -2.99 4.17
N PRO A 69 15.92 -2.88 2.88
CA PRO A 69 15.16 -2.05 1.94
C PRO A 69 13.75 -2.63 1.73
N PRO A 70 12.76 -1.79 1.35
CA PRO A 70 11.43 -2.27 1.01
C PRO A 70 11.48 -3.24 -0.18
N ALA A 71 10.79 -4.37 -0.06
CA ALA A 71 10.64 -5.36 -1.10
C ALA A 71 9.30 -5.21 -1.85
N VAL A 72 9.12 -5.93 -2.96
CA VAL A 72 7.87 -5.93 -3.73
C VAL A 72 7.24 -7.32 -3.76
N ALA A 73 5.96 -7.40 -3.41
CA ALA A 73 5.14 -8.60 -3.45
C ALA A 73 4.13 -8.54 -4.61
N GLY A 74 4.06 -9.63 -5.35
CA GLY A 74 3.28 -9.73 -6.57
C GLY A 74 3.07 -11.16 -7.04
N LYS A 75 2.51 -11.26 -8.25
CA LYS A 75 2.33 -12.53 -8.93
C LYS A 75 3.55 -12.81 -9.80
N ALA A 76 4.16 -13.98 -9.68
CA ALA A 76 5.23 -14.41 -10.58
C ALA A 76 4.62 -15.05 -11.84
N ILE A 77 4.98 -14.56 -13.03
CA ILE A 77 4.42 -14.99 -14.32
C ILE A 77 5.52 -14.92 -15.37
N ASN A 78 5.86 -16.05 -15.98
CA ASN A 78 6.79 -16.10 -17.12
C ASN A 78 8.10 -15.31 -16.87
N GLY A 79 8.70 -15.44 -15.69
CA GLY A 79 9.94 -14.70 -15.33
C GLY A 79 9.75 -13.21 -15.00
N SER A 80 8.51 -12.75 -14.86
CA SER A 80 8.18 -11.38 -14.43
C SER A 80 7.44 -11.38 -13.09
N LEU A 81 7.66 -10.36 -12.26
CA LEU A 81 6.90 -10.11 -11.03
C LEU A 81 5.89 -8.99 -11.25
N CYS A 82 4.61 -9.32 -11.20
CA CYS A 82 3.51 -8.37 -11.37
C CYS A 82 2.87 -8.02 -10.02
N GLY A 83 3.21 -6.87 -9.45
CA GLY A 83 2.67 -6.43 -8.17
C GLY A 83 3.15 -5.05 -7.75
N MET A 84 2.34 -4.38 -6.93
CA MET A 84 2.66 -3.08 -6.32
C MET A 84 2.45 -3.11 -4.80
N THR A 85 2.50 -4.32 -4.20
CA THR A 85 2.42 -4.43 -2.76
C THR A 85 3.84 -4.32 -2.24
N MET A 86 4.08 -3.37 -1.36
CA MET A 86 5.36 -3.23 -0.72
C MET A 86 5.45 -4.14 0.48
N VAL A 87 6.59 -4.78 0.67
CA VAL A 87 6.93 -5.61 1.82
C VAL A 87 7.89 -4.83 2.68
N GLN A 88 7.59 -4.72 3.98
CA GLN A 88 8.43 -4.01 4.93
C GLN A 88 8.81 -4.92 6.08
N TYR A 89 10.04 -4.73 6.55
CA TYR A 89 10.69 -5.59 7.52
C TYR A 89 10.77 -4.94 8.89
N ASP A 90 10.97 -5.74 9.92
CA ASP A 90 11.34 -5.28 11.25
C ASP A 90 12.86 -5.06 11.37
N ALA A 91 13.30 -4.75 12.59
CA ALA A 91 14.72 -4.53 12.88
C ALA A 91 15.57 -5.81 12.80
N GLN A 92 14.94 -6.99 12.75
CA GLN A 92 15.59 -8.30 12.64
C GLN A 92 15.66 -8.78 11.19
N GLY A 93 15.06 -8.04 10.25
CA GLY A 93 15.02 -8.41 8.84
C GLY A 93 13.87 -9.36 8.50
N GLU A 94 12.95 -9.61 9.43
CA GLU A 94 11.76 -10.43 9.19
C GLU A 94 10.64 -9.56 8.62
N VAL A 95 9.79 -10.14 7.78
CA VAL A 95 8.67 -9.41 7.19
C VAL A 95 7.68 -9.01 8.28
N LEU A 96 7.46 -7.71 8.44
CA LEU A 96 6.57 -7.13 9.44
C LEU A 96 5.19 -6.82 8.88
N PHE A 97 5.10 -6.19 7.69
CA PHE A 97 3.81 -5.90 7.07
C PHE A 97 3.87 -5.70 5.55
N LEU A 98 2.68 -5.78 4.94
CA LEU A 98 2.46 -5.59 3.51
C LEU A 98 1.64 -4.33 3.27
N HIS A 99 2.21 -3.34 2.58
CA HIS A 99 1.51 -2.11 2.21
C HIS A 99 1.00 -2.17 0.76
N ARG A 100 -0.31 -2.06 0.55
CA ARG A 100 -0.88 -1.91 -0.79
C ARG A 100 -0.67 -0.47 -1.27
N ASN A 101 0.21 -0.21 -2.24
CA ASN A 101 0.49 1.17 -2.65
C ASN A 101 -0.70 1.82 -3.37
N SER A 102 -1.32 1.13 -4.34
CA SER A 102 -2.36 1.74 -5.19
C SER A 102 -3.78 1.22 -4.91
N ASN A 103 -4.03 -0.08 -5.12
CA ASN A 103 -5.37 -0.68 -5.03
C ASN A 103 -5.81 -0.93 -3.58
N LYS A 104 -6.10 0.14 -2.84
CA LYS A 104 -6.62 0.08 -1.45
C LYS A 104 -7.97 -0.64 -1.41
N LEU A 105 -8.23 -1.38 -0.32
CA LEU A 105 -9.53 -1.99 -0.10
C LEU A 105 -10.52 -0.90 0.32
N THR A 106 -11.50 -0.60 -0.53
CA THR A 106 -12.63 0.26 -0.18
C THR A 106 -13.81 -0.62 0.20
N GLY A 107 -14.34 -0.48 1.42
CA GLY A 107 -15.41 -1.32 1.97
C GLY A 107 -16.82 -1.11 1.37
N GLY A 108 -16.93 -0.59 0.16
CA GLY A 108 -18.21 -0.32 -0.51
C GLY A 108 -18.26 -0.92 -1.91
N ARG A 109 -19.47 -1.20 -2.40
CA ARG A 109 -19.73 -1.43 -3.84
C ARG A 109 -19.46 -0.13 -4.59
N ILE A 110 -18.19 0.21 -4.82
CA ILE A 110 -17.85 1.26 -5.77
C ILE A 110 -18.17 0.70 -7.15
N ARG A 111 -19.33 1.11 -7.70
CA ARG A 111 -19.65 1.04 -9.12
C ARG A 111 -18.75 2.02 -9.86
N SER A 112 -17.46 1.73 -9.91
CA SER A 112 -16.54 2.39 -10.84
C SER A 112 -16.57 1.58 -12.14
N PRO A 113 -16.71 2.21 -13.31
CA PRO A 113 -16.63 1.53 -14.62
C PRO A 113 -15.34 0.71 -14.81
N ALA A 114 -14.28 0.99 -14.05
CA ALA A 114 -13.04 0.20 -14.06
C ALA A 114 -13.22 -1.20 -13.45
N ASN A 115 -14.17 -1.38 -12.52
CA ASN A 115 -14.38 -2.63 -11.78
C ASN A 115 -15.14 -3.69 -12.61
N GLU A 116 -15.89 -3.28 -13.64
CA GLU A 116 -16.55 -4.24 -14.56
C GLU A 116 -15.55 -4.88 -15.53
N LYS A 117 -14.52 -4.14 -15.96
CA LYS A 117 -13.43 -4.69 -16.80
C LYS A 117 -12.62 -5.77 -16.07
N LEU A 118 -12.39 -5.61 -14.76
CA LEU A 118 -11.66 -6.59 -13.93
C LEU A 118 -12.42 -7.91 -13.74
N LYS A 119 -13.75 -7.93 -13.83
CA LYS A 119 -14.55 -9.17 -13.74
C LYS A 119 -14.49 -10.01 -15.03
N ALA A 120 -14.20 -9.39 -16.17
CA ALA A 120 -14.18 -10.07 -17.46
C ALA A 120 -12.89 -10.87 -17.73
N THR A 121 -11.82 -10.66 -16.96
CA THR A 121 -10.48 -11.21 -17.27
C THR A 121 -10.03 -12.37 -16.37
N ARG A 122 -10.92 -12.96 -15.57
CA ARG A 122 -10.54 -14.05 -14.65
C ARG A 122 -10.40 -15.39 -15.40
N LYS A 123 -9.38 -15.50 -16.26
CA LYS A 123 -8.86 -16.82 -16.66
C LYS A 123 -8.05 -17.39 -15.51
N GLU A 124 -8.47 -18.54 -15.01
CA GLU A 124 -7.78 -19.30 -13.98
C GLU A 124 -6.51 -19.91 -14.58
N HIS A 125 -5.37 -19.23 -14.39
CA HIS A 125 -4.06 -19.86 -14.56
C HIS A 125 -3.51 -20.21 -13.17
N LYS A 126 -2.87 -21.38 -13.05
CA LYS A 126 -2.04 -21.71 -11.88
C LYS A 126 -1.05 -20.57 -11.67
N THR A 127 -1.07 -20.04 -10.45
CA THR A 127 -0.53 -18.73 -10.13
C THR A 127 0.27 -18.88 -8.85
N GLU A 128 1.55 -18.55 -8.88
CA GLU A 128 2.40 -18.50 -7.71
C GLU A 128 2.60 -17.04 -7.27
N MET A 129 2.47 -16.80 -5.97
CA MET A 129 2.63 -15.50 -5.34
C MET A 129 4.03 -15.43 -4.76
N SER A 130 4.82 -14.46 -5.23
CA SER A 130 6.21 -14.31 -4.83
C SER A 130 6.49 -12.88 -4.39
N GLN A 131 7.53 -12.72 -3.59
CA GLN A 131 8.11 -11.43 -3.24
C GLN A 131 9.54 -11.36 -3.75
N LEU A 132 9.95 -10.20 -4.25
CA LEU A 132 11.33 -9.91 -4.60
C LEU A 132 11.98 -9.10 -3.46
N ASN A 133 13.07 -9.66 -2.95
CA ASN A 133 13.85 -9.11 -1.86
C ASN A 133 15.24 -8.72 -2.35
N GLU A 134 15.94 -7.89 -1.56
CA GLU A 134 17.26 -7.36 -1.89
C GLU A 134 18.26 -7.60 -0.76
N GLU A 135 19.47 -8.03 -1.11
CA GLU A 135 20.62 -8.11 -0.20
C GLU A 135 21.73 -7.12 -0.61
N SER A 136 22.02 -6.16 0.28
CA SER A 136 23.17 -5.22 0.31
C SER A 136 23.91 -4.99 -1.02
N SER A 137 23.25 -4.38 -2.01
CA SER A 137 23.83 -4.12 -3.33
C SER A 137 24.39 -2.69 -3.49
N PRO A 138 25.49 -2.49 -4.23
CA PRO A 138 25.93 -1.15 -4.62
C PRO A 138 24.88 -0.43 -5.49
N ARG A 139 24.68 0.88 -5.25
CA ARG A 139 23.64 1.69 -5.92
C ARG A 139 23.65 1.69 -7.45
N SER A 140 24.79 1.40 -8.06
CA SER A 140 24.92 1.31 -9.51
C SER A 140 24.18 0.13 -10.15
N LYS A 141 23.70 -0.84 -9.35
CA LYS A 141 23.00 -2.04 -9.85
C LYS A 141 21.46 -1.94 -9.78
N TYR A 142 20.92 -0.80 -9.33
CA TYR A 142 19.47 -0.56 -9.32
C TYR A 142 18.97 -0.14 -10.71
N GLN A 143 18.73 -1.11 -11.60
CA GLN A 143 18.03 -0.86 -12.86
C GLN A 143 16.65 -1.54 -12.80
N ILE A 144 15.63 -0.78 -12.39
CA ILE A 144 14.24 -1.26 -12.34
C ILE A 144 13.54 -0.76 -13.60
N GLU A 145 13.39 -1.64 -14.59
CA GLU A 145 12.62 -1.33 -15.80
C GLU A 145 11.16 -1.76 -15.63
N THR A 146 10.25 -0.82 -15.87
CA THR A 146 8.81 -1.09 -15.84
C THR A 146 8.40 -1.69 -17.18
N TYR A 147 7.79 -2.87 -17.16
CA TYR A 147 7.33 -3.55 -18.36
C TYR A 147 5.82 -3.81 -18.32
N HIS A 148 5.18 -3.68 -19.47
CA HIS A 148 3.76 -3.99 -19.64
C HIS A 148 3.63 -5.38 -20.27
N VAL A 149 3.03 -6.32 -19.53
CA VAL A 149 2.73 -7.66 -20.05
C VAL A 149 1.36 -7.64 -20.72
N ASP A 150 1.31 -7.85 -22.04
CA ASP A 150 0.09 -7.75 -22.86
C ASP A 150 -1.03 -8.73 -22.44
N GLU A 151 -0.70 -9.79 -21.71
CA GLU A 151 -1.63 -10.84 -21.26
C GLU A 151 -2.29 -10.57 -19.90
N ILE A 152 -1.93 -9.49 -19.21
CA ILE A 152 -2.43 -9.12 -17.88
C ILE A 152 -3.08 -7.75 -17.98
N SER A 153 -4.15 -7.49 -17.22
CA SER A 153 -4.89 -6.22 -17.28
C SER A 153 -3.93 -5.03 -17.31
N LYS A 154 -4.15 -4.09 -18.24
CA LYS A 154 -3.31 -2.90 -18.50
C LYS A 154 -2.95 -2.05 -17.26
N ASP A 155 -3.64 -2.28 -16.13
CA ASP A 155 -3.46 -1.57 -14.87
C ASP A 155 -2.48 -2.24 -13.88
N GLN A 156 -1.86 -3.38 -14.23
CA GLN A 156 -0.91 -4.07 -13.36
C GLN A 156 0.54 -3.82 -13.80
N ILE A 157 1.32 -3.18 -12.92
CA ILE A 157 2.75 -2.96 -13.13
C ILE A 157 3.49 -4.28 -12.94
N CYS A 158 4.36 -4.62 -13.90
CA CYS A 158 5.22 -5.79 -13.86
C CYS A 158 6.69 -5.39 -14.00
N TYR A 159 7.55 -6.13 -13.30
CA TYR A 159 8.99 -5.98 -13.34
C TYR A 159 9.58 -7.26 -13.91
N TYR A 160 10.45 -7.12 -14.90
CA TYR A 160 11.22 -8.27 -15.37
C TYR A 160 12.18 -8.71 -14.27
N ILE A 161 12.19 -10.01 -13.96
CA ILE A 161 13.07 -10.56 -12.94
C ILE A 161 14.34 -11.03 -13.66
N ASP A 162 15.32 -10.15 -13.76
CA ASP A 162 16.69 -10.59 -14.02
C ASP A 162 17.28 -11.02 -12.66
N PHE A 163 17.38 -12.33 -12.44
CA PHE A 163 17.92 -12.90 -11.21
C PHE A 163 19.42 -12.60 -11.11
N SER A 164 19.75 -11.38 -10.67
CA SER A 164 21.11 -11.03 -10.25
C SER A 164 21.42 -11.63 -8.87
N GLU A 165 22.70 -11.67 -8.49
CA GLU A 165 23.11 -12.06 -7.12
C GLU A 165 22.44 -11.26 -6.01
N HIS A 166 21.86 -10.08 -6.31
CA HIS A 166 21.31 -9.17 -5.31
C HIS A 166 19.80 -9.17 -5.20
N PHE A 167 19.10 -9.81 -6.15
CA PHE A 167 17.64 -9.85 -6.18
C PHE A 167 17.17 -11.29 -6.22
N TYR A 168 16.42 -11.70 -5.19
CA TYR A 168 15.91 -13.06 -5.09
C TYR A 168 14.40 -13.04 -4.90
N ALA A 169 13.75 -14.09 -5.41
CA ALA A 169 12.32 -14.28 -5.24
C ALA A 169 12.05 -15.36 -4.18
N GLN A 170 11.13 -15.08 -3.27
CA GLN A 170 10.63 -16.06 -2.29
C GLN A 170 9.14 -16.24 -2.45
N GLU A 171 8.65 -17.47 -2.31
CA GLU A 171 7.22 -17.76 -2.32
C GLU A 171 6.55 -17.31 -1.01
N ILE A 172 5.48 -16.54 -1.13
CA ILE A 172 4.74 -16.02 0.05
C ILE A 172 4.05 -17.15 0.82
N ALA A 173 3.71 -18.25 0.15
CA ALA A 173 3.05 -19.40 0.77
C ALA A 173 3.85 -20.00 1.94
N ASN A 174 5.18 -19.89 1.89
CA ASN A 174 6.10 -20.42 2.89
C ASN A 174 6.27 -19.51 4.12
N LEU A 175 5.65 -18.32 4.13
CA LEU A 175 5.72 -17.39 5.25
C LEU A 175 4.63 -17.70 6.28
N SER A 176 4.93 -17.49 7.56
CA SER A 176 4.02 -17.79 8.68
C SER A 176 2.69 -17.03 8.64
N PHE A 177 2.63 -15.93 7.89
CA PHE A 177 1.45 -15.07 7.72
C PHE A 177 0.78 -15.19 6.34
N SER A 178 1.10 -16.24 5.57
CA SER A 178 0.59 -16.43 4.19
C SER A 178 -0.95 -16.40 4.09
N GLU A 179 -1.66 -16.84 5.15
CA GLU A 179 -3.12 -16.84 5.20
C GLU A 179 -3.76 -15.50 5.66
N LEU A 180 -2.97 -14.54 6.14
CA LEU A 180 -3.46 -13.31 6.77
C LEU A 180 -4.42 -12.52 5.85
N LYS A 181 -4.11 -12.48 4.55
CA LYS A 181 -4.96 -11.82 3.55
C LYS A 181 -6.32 -12.47 3.40
N THR A 182 -6.39 -13.80 3.48
CA THR A 182 -7.64 -14.56 3.44
C THR A 182 -8.50 -14.22 4.65
N HIS A 183 -7.90 -14.18 5.84
CA HIS A 183 -8.57 -13.78 7.08
C HIS A 183 -9.05 -12.33 7.04
N LEU A 184 -8.22 -11.37 6.60
CA LEU A 184 -8.63 -9.96 6.47
C LEU A 184 -9.78 -9.77 5.48
N ARG A 185 -9.77 -10.49 4.35
CA ARG A 185 -10.86 -10.44 3.37
C ARG A 185 -12.15 -11.03 3.92
N ARG A 186 -12.06 -12.16 4.63
CA ARG A 186 -13.22 -12.76 5.32
C ARG A 186 -13.80 -11.79 6.33
N PHE A 187 -12.97 -11.24 7.21
CA PHE A 187 -13.40 -10.24 8.19
C PHE A 187 -14.05 -9.01 7.55
N ALA A 188 -13.46 -8.46 6.48
CA ALA A 188 -14.03 -7.33 5.76
C ALA A 188 -15.38 -7.67 5.09
N MET A 189 -15.51 -8.87 4.52
CA MET A 189 -16.76 -9.38 3.96
C MET A 189 -17.85 -9.51 5.02
N ASP A 190 -17.53 -10.16 6.14
CA ASP A 190 -18.47 -10.38 7.26
C ASP A 190 -18.92 -9.03 7.84
N THR A 191 -17.99 -8.10 8.04
CA THR A 191 -18.29 -6.73 8.50
C THR A 191 -19.17 -5.98 7.50
N GLY A 192 -18.91 -6.13 6.19
CA GLY A 192 -19.72 -5.51 5.14
C GLY A 192 -21.15 -6.04 5.12
N GLN A 193 -21.34 -7.34 5.33
CA GLN A 193 -22.67 -7.95 5.44
C GLN A 193 -23.43 -7.45 6.67
N LEU A 194 -22.77 -7.39 7.82
CA LEU A 194 -23.36 -6.85 9.06
C LEU A 194 -23.76 -5.38 8.89
N HIS A 195 -22.92 -4.57 8.26
CA HIS A 195 -23.23 -3.18 7.96
C HIS A 195 -24.44 -3.05 7.05
N GLN A 196 -24.50 -3.83 5.96
CA GLN A 196 -25.62 -3.80 5.02
C GLN A 196 -26.93 -4.20 5.69
N ALA A 197 -26.93 -5.26 6.50
CA ALA A 197 -28.11 -5.69 7.25
C ALA A 197 -28.64 -4.59 8.18
N LYS A 198 -27.73 -3.85 8.85
CA LYS A 198 -28.10 -2.70 9.69
C LYS A 198 -28.70 -1.55 8.87
N VAL A 199 -28.12 -1.23 7.71
CA VAL A 199 -28.63 -0.19 6.81
C VAL A 199 -30.03 -0.57 6.29
N ASP A 200 -30.23 -1.81 5.87
CA ASP A 200 -31.50 -2.30 5.35
C ASP A 200 -32.59 -2.28 6.43
N ALA A 201 -32.27 -2.67 7.67
CA ALA A 201 -33.19 -2.59 8.80
C ALA A 201 -33.63 -1.15 9.11
N ILE A 202 -32.70 -0.18 9.07
CA ILE A 202 -33.03 1.24 9.25
C ILE A 202 -33.95 1.74 8.12
N ALA A 203 -33.64 1.39 6.87
CA ALA A 203 -34.46 1.78 5.72
C ALA A 203 -35.88 1.21 5.79
N GLN A 204 -36.02 -0.06 6.22
CA GLN A 204 -37.32 -0.70 6.42
C GLN A 204 -38.13 -0.03 7.54
N ALA A 205 -37.50 0.28 8.68
CA ALA A 205 -38.16 0.98 9.79
C ALA A 205 -38.66 2.37 9.37
N GLN A 206 -37.87 3.11 8.58
CA GLN A 206 -38.27 4.41 8.04
C GLN A 206 -39.42 4.33 7.03
N GLN A 207 -39.48 3.28 6.21
CA GLN A 207 -40.60 3.04 5.30
C GLN A 207 -41.89 2.65 6.04
N GLN A 208 -41.79 1.88 7.13
CA GLN A 208 -42.94 1.52 7.95
C GLN A 208 -43.57 2.74 8.65
N HIS A 209 -42.76 3.70 9.09
CA HIS A 209 -43.23 4.97 9.65
C HIS A 209 -43.85 5.93 8.63
N ARG A 210 -43.66 5.69 7.32
CA ARG A 210 -44.17 6.53 6.23
C ARG A 210 -45.48 6.03 5.60
N LYS A 211 -46.15 5.02 6.16
CA LYS A 211 -47.46 4.57 5.64
C LYS A 211 -48.49 5.71 5.75
N PRO A 212 -49.20 6.08 4.66
CA PRO A 212 -50.19 7.15 4.72
C PRO A 212 -51.38 6.74 5.58
N PHE A 213 -51.84 7.66 6.42
CA PHE A 213 -53.07 7.55 7.20
C PHE A 213 -54.23 7.32 6.22
N ARG A 214 -54.82 6.12 6.23
CA ARG A 214 -55.96 5.78 5.38
C ARG A 214 -57.19 6.51 5.93
N LEU A 215 -57.59 7.62 5.29
CA LEU A 215 -58.89 8.25 5.55
C LEU A 215 -59.98 7.21 5.27
N GLN A 216 -60.65 6.75 6.33
CA GLN A 216 -61.88 5.96 6.20
C GLN A 216 -62.94 6.89 5.57
N GLY A 217 -63.36 6.56 4.35
CA GLY A 217 -64.48 7.24 3.71
C GLY A 217 -65.75 7.04 4.53
N VAL A 218 -66.34 8.14 4.97
CA VAL A 218 -67.70 8.15 5.52
C VAL A 218 -68.64 7.96 4.34
N GLY A 219 -69.30 6.81 4.29
CA GLY A 219 -70.36 6.53 3.32
C GLY A 219 -71.62 7.32 3.66
N ASN A 220 -72.23 7.89 2.62
CA ASN A 220 -73.64 8.30 2.59
C ASN A 220 -74.38 7.38 1.61
#